data_AF-A0A2E7A6I4-F1
#
_entry.id   AF-A0A2E7A6I4-F1
#
_cell.length_a   1.000
_cell.length_b   1.000
_cell.length_c   1.000
_cell.angle_alpha   90.00
_cell.angle_beta   90.00
_cell.angle_gamma   90.00
#
_symmetry.space_group_name_H-M   'P 1'
#
loop_
_entity.id
_entity.type
_entity.pdbx_description
1 polymer ?
#
loop_
_entity_poly.entity_id
_entity_poly.type
_entity_poly.pdbx_seq_one_letter_code
_entity_poly.pdbx_strand_id
1 'polypeptide(L)'
;MTQLVQLQGIKENLEEAGYSLFAISNDPVEILGEFAVKHDITFPLLSDSDSTVIRAFGIMNELIRPDEGRSMRWYGIPYPGTYYLDANMIVTDKDFHQHHARRASGASVLARALGEEMEVHSEAESVSVSGQIEVAIGLSEPALQLEVVSQLLIDIEIPEGLHAYASGAPDQFARLSVEVGADGIRTGDVSWPASESMKTLGVDEAVPVYKGRIRVSLPITVTSDVIRLGHEIPETLQVSVTVDFQLCDDDECFLPERIQATLICALDRLVEPEGLSTYAERVEAIEAQTGRPVR
;
A
#
# COMPACT_ATOMS: atom_id res chain seq x y z
N MET A 1 12.80 7.96 -1.07
CA MET A 1 13.45 8.00 0.25
C MET A 1 12.62 7.33 1.32
N THR A 2 11.33 7.66 1.49
CA THR A 2 10.44 6.99 2.48
C THR A 2 10.51 5.47 2.45
N GLN A 3 10.42 4.88 1.26
CA GLN A 3 10.52 3.42 1.11
C GLN A 3 11.85 2.86 1.64
N LEU A 4 12.99 3.56 1.50
CA LEU A 4 14.26 3.07 2.04
C LEU A 4 14.24 3.00 3.57
N VAL A 5 13.58 3.97 4.22
CA VAL A 5 13.39 3.97 5.68
C VAL A 5 12.43 2.86 6.11
N GLN A 6 11.34 2.64 5.38
CA GLN A 6 10.45 1.50 5.63
C GLN A 6 11.17 0.15 5.46
N LEU A 7 11.99 0.02 4.42
CA LEU A 7 12.80 -1.17 4.19
C LEU A 7 13.86 -1.39 5.28
N GLN A 8 14.40 -0.31 5.85
CA GLN A 8 15.27 -0.41 7.03
C GLN A 8 14.50 -0.97 8.24
N GLY A 9 13.24 -0.60 8.42
CA GLY A 9 12.38 -1.11 9.50
C GLY A 9 12.10 -2.61 9.43
N ILE A 10 12.04 -3.19 8.22
CA ILE A 10 11.81 -4.63 8.01
C ILE A 10 13.09 -5.42 7.71
N LYS A 11 14.26 -4.78 7.74
CA LYS A 11 15.53 -5.38 7.31
C LYS A 11 15.85 -6.66 8.09
N GLU A 12 15.65 -6.64 9.40
CA GLU A 12 15.96 -7.78 10.26
C GLU A 12 15.06 -8.98 9.91
N ASN A 13 13.76 -8.77 9.66
CA ASN A 13 12.85 -9.83 9.22
C ASN A 13 13.28 -10.45 7.89
N LEU A 14 13.74 -9.63 6.94
CA LEU A 14 14.28 -10.12 5.67
C LEU A 14 15.55 -10.97 5.89
N GLU A 15 16.48 -10.50 6.72
CA GLU A 15 17.74 -11.19 7.00
C GLU A 15 17.52 -12.52 7.74
N GLU A 16 16.60 -12.56 8.71
CA GLU A 16 16.20 -13.78 9.40
C GLU A 16 15.60 -14.82 8.46
N ALA A 17 14.89 -14.37 7.43
CA ALA A 17 14.36 -15.22 6.35
C ALA A 17 15.41 -15.59 5.28
N GLY A 18 16.67 -15.14 5.42
CA GLY A 18 17.77 -15.45 4.50
C GLY A 18 17.86 -14.53 3.28
N TYR A 19 17.13 -13.42 3.26
CA TYR A 19 17.25 -12.39 2.23
C TYR A 19 18.37 -11.40 2.55
N SER A 20 18.96 -10.84 1.49
CA SER A 20 19.84 -9.67 1.57
C SER A 20 19.17 -8.50 0.85
N LEU A 21 19.13 -7.35 1.51
CA LEU A 21 18.49 -6.15 0.99
C LEU A 21 19.53 -5.20 0.37
N PHE A 22 19.23 -4.69 -0.82
CA PHE A 22 20.03 -3.68 -1.52
C PHE A 22 19.09 -2.65 -2.15
N ALA A 23 19.52 -1.39 -2.23
CA ALA A 23 18.84 -0.38 -3.05
C ALA A 23 19.80 0.25 -4.05
N ILE A 24 19.29 0.66 -5.20
CA ILE A 24 20.04 1.32 -6.27
C ILE A 24 19.34 2.61 -6.70
N SER A 25 20.10 3.69 -6.87
CA SER A 25 19.61 4.94 -7.47
C SER A 25 20.68 5.60 -8.32
N ASN A 26 20.30 6.64 -9.07
CA ASN A 26 21.24 7.47 -9.82
C ASN A 26 21.88 8.59 -8.97
N ASP A 27 21.77 8.51 -7.65
CA ASP A 27 22.42 9.45 -6.76
C ASP A 27 23.91 9.12 -6.61
N PRO A 28 24.81 10.14 -6.52
CA PRO A 28 26.22 9.93 -6.21
C PRO A 28 26.43 9.24 -4.85
N VAL A 29 27.57 8.56 -4.70
CA VAL A 29 27.95 7.86 -3.46
C VAL A 29 27.92 8.79 -2.24
N GLU A 30 28.33 10.05 -2.41
CA GLU A 30 28.34 11.04 -1.33
C GLU A 30 26.92 11.33 -0.82
N ILE A 31 25.95 11.51 -1.72
CA ILE A 31 24.54 11.78 -1.39
C ILE A 31 23.91 10.55 -0.72
N LEU A 32 24.19 9.35 -1.23
CA LEU A 32 23.73 8.11 -0.61
C LEU A 32 24.31 7.91 0.79
N GLY A 33 25.58 8.27 1.00
CA GLY A 33 26.24 8.21 2.30
C GLY A 33 25.64 9.18 3.31
N GLU A 34 25.38 10.43 2.91
CA GLU A 34 24.70 11.43 3.75
C GLU A 34 23.29 10.97 4.12
N PHE A 35 22.52 10.46 3.15
CA PHE A 35 21.20 9.90 3.38
C PHE A 35 21.24 8.73 4.38
N ALA A 36 22.19 7.81 4.20
CA ALA A 36 22.32 6.64 5.07
C ALA A 36 22.62 7.03 6.52
N VAL A 37 23.52 7.99 6.74
CA VAL A 37 23.83 8.50 8.07
C VAL A 37 22.62 9.21 8.68
N LYS A 38 21.91 10.03 7.90
CA LYS A 38 20.77 10.81 8.38
C LYS A 38 19.58 9.94 8.83
N HIS A 39 19.39 8.79 8.20
CA HIS A 39 18.24 7.92 8.43
C HIS A 39 18.61 6.54 8.98
N ASP A 40 19.84 6.40 9.51
CA ASP A 40 20.36 5.16 10.09
C ASP A 40 20.19 3.93 9.18
N ILE A 41 20.41 4.12 7.87
CA ILE A 41 20.32 3.05 6.88
C ILE A 41 21.57 2.18 6.96
N THR A 42 21.37 0.88 7.15
CA THR A 42 22.43 -0.11 7.37
C THR A 42 22.59 -1.11 6.24
N PHE A 43 21.61 -1.21 5.34
CA PHE A 43 21.74 -2.03 4.14
C PHE A 43 22.46 -1.27 3.00
N PRO A 44 23.13 -1.96 2.06
CA PRO A 44 23.91 -1.27 1.03
C PRO A 44 23.06 -0.44 0.07
N LEU A 45 23.49 0.81 -0.15
CA LEU A 45 22.98 1.72 -1.18
C LEU A 45 23.97 1.79 -2.34
N LEU A 46 23.53 1.41 -3.53
CA LEU A 46 24.34 1.31 -4.75
C LEU A 46 24.13 2.55 -5.61
N SER A 47 25.23 3.23 -5.95
CA SER A 47 25.21 4.36 -6.88
C SER A 47 25.32 3.89 -8.32
N ASP A 48 24.36 4.29 -9.15
CA ASP A 48 24.39 4.20 -10.61
C ASP A 48 24.26 5.62 -11.19
N SER A 49 25.22 6.49 -10.83
CA SER A 49 25.19 7.94 -11.12
C SER A 49 24.96 8.28 -12.60
N ASP A 50 25.48 7.44 -13.51
CA ASP A 50 25.30 7.58 -14.96
C ASP A 50 24.08 6.81 -15.48
N SER A 51 23.23 6.29 -14.59
CA SER A 51 22.04 5.47 -14.87
C SER A 51 22.30 4.34 -15.89
N THR A 52 23.51 3.75 -15.87
CA THR A 52 23.92 2.74 -16.85
C THR A 52 23.21 1.42 -16.58
N VAL A 53 23.14 0.99 -15.33
CA VAL A 53 22.42 -0.22 -14.91
C VAL A 53 20.92 0.00 -15.05
N ILE A 54 20.40 1.14 -14.58
CA ILE A 54 19.00 1.55 -14.70
C ILE A 54 18.53 1.49 -16.16
N ARG A 55 19.34 1.99 -17.11
CA ARG A 55 19.06 1.89 -18.54
C ARG A 55 19.15 0.47 -19.08
N ALA A 56 20.17 -0.29 -18.68
CA ALA A 56 20.36 -1.67 -19.14
C ALA A 56 19.19 -2.58 -18.74
N PHE A 57 18.58 -2.34 -17.58
CA PHE A 57 17.40 -3.06 -17.09
C PHE A 57 16.09 -2.54 -17.69
N GLY A 58 16.12 -1.46 -18.47
CA GLY A 58 14.92 -0.88 -19.10
C GLY A 58 13.94 -0.25 -18.11
N ILE A 59 14.42 0.13 -16.92
CA ILE A 59 13.59 0.70 -15.84
C ILE A 59 13.76 2.21 -15.71
N MET A 60 14.50 2.87 -16.61
CA MET A 60 14.61 4.32 -16.60
C MET A 60 13.25 4.97 -16.86
N ASN A 61 12.90 6.01 -16.08
CA ASN A 61 11.70 6.78 -16.34
C ASN A 61 11.86 7.67 -17.57
N GLU A 62 11.32 7.23 -18.70
CA GLU A 62 11.39 7.93 -19.99
C GLU A 62 10.44 9.14 -20.09
N LEU A 63 9.55 9.34 -19.11
CA LEU A 63 8.65 10.50 -19.08
C LEU A 63 9.39 11.81 -18.73
N ILE A 64 10.57 11.72 -18.13
CA ILE A 64 11.38 12.88 -17.74
C ILE A 64 12.33 13.20 -18.88
N ARG A 65 12.14 14.36 -19.50
CA ARG A 65 12.96 14.77 -20.64
C ARG A 65 14.36 15.23 -20.20
N PRO A 66 15.39 15.08 -21.05
CA PRO A 66 16.76 15.49 -20.70
C PRO A 66 16.92 16.98 -20.40
N ASP A 67 16.13 17.83 -21.04
CA ASP A 67 16.11 19.28 -20.84
C ASP A 67 15.36 19.69 -19.56
N GLU A 68 14.31 18.95 -19.19
CA GLU A 68 13.56 19.15 -17.95
C GLU A 68 14.33 18.64 -16.71
N GLY A 69 14.99 17.48 -16.82
CA GLY A 69 15.62 16.83 -15.66
C GLY A 69 17.07 17.23 -15.38
N ARG A 70 17.73 18.01 -16.26
CA ARG A 70 19.10 18.53 -16.04
C ARG A 70 19.16 19.63 -14.98
N SER A 71 18.14 20.48 -14.89
CA SER A 71 18.06 21.56 -13.89
C SER A 71 17.61 21.06 -12.51
N MET A 72 16.86 19.95 -12.46
CA MET A 72 16.25 19.41 -11.23
C MET A 72 16.91 18.12 -10.71
N ARG A 73 17.98 17.63 -11.34
CA ARG A 73 18.67 16.35 -10.99
C ARG A 73 17.77 15.09 -11.08
N TRP A 74 16.64 15.17 -11.77
CA TRP A 74 15.66 14.07 -11.89
C TRP A 74 15.79 13.27 -13.18
N TYR A 75 16.62 13.72 -14.14
CA TYR A 75 16.86 12.93 -15.35
C TYR A 75 17.67 11.67 -15.02
N GLY A 76 17.19 10.50 -15.45
CA GLY A 76 17.86 9.22 -15.20
C GLY A 76 17.33 8.44 -14.00
N ILE A 77 16.34 8.95 -13.26
CA ILE A 77 15.71 8.20 -12.19
C ILE A 77 14.99 6.95 -12.75
N PRO A 78 14.99 5.82 -12.01
CA PRO A 78 14.21 4.66 -12.41
C PRO A 78 12.72 4.85 -12.07
N TYR A 79 11.85 4.13 -12.78
CA TYR A 79 10.53 3.80 -12.24
C TYR A 79 10.72 3.07 -10.91
N PRO A 80 9.96 3.44 -9.86
CA PRO A 80 10.05 2.80 -8.57
C PRO A 80 9.62 1.33 -8.68
N GLY A 81 10.38 0.46 -8.03
CA GLY A 81 10.06 -0.95 -7.98
C GLY A 81 11.08 -1.76 -7.20
N THR A 82 10.76 -3.04 -7.05
CA THR A 82 11.52 -4.04 -6.31
C THR A 82 11.72 -5.27 -7.19
N TYR A 83 12.93 -5.82 -7.20
CA TYR A 83 13.22 -7.13 -7.76
C TYR A 83 13.42 -8.13 -6.62
N TYR A 84 12.90 -9.34 -6.80
CA TYR A 84 13.17 -10.47 -5.92
C TYR A 84 14.05 -11.46 -6.68
N LEU A 85 15.14 -11.88 -6.05
CA LEU A 85 16.15 -12.72 -6.66
C LEU A 85 16.27 -14.03 -5.86
N ASP A 86 16.50 -15.13 -6.55
CA ASP A 86 16.90 -16.39 -5.92
C ASP A 86 18.39 -16.37 -5.49
N ALA A 87 18.83 -17.44 -4.83
CA ALA A 87 20.21 -17.60 -4.40
C ALA A 87 21.25 -17.64 -5.55
N ASN A 88 20.80 -17.79 -6.80
CA ASN A 88 21.65 -17.74 -8.00
C ASN A 88 21.62 -16.35 -8.68
N MET A 89 21.04 -15.35 -8.02
CA MET A 89 20.86 -13.98 -8.53
C MET A 89 19.96 -13.90 -9.77
N ILE A 90 19.06 -14.88 -9.94
CA ILE A 90 18.04 -14.86 -10.99
C ILE A 90 16.80 -14.17 -10.47
N VAL A 91 16.28 -13.21 -11.24
CA VAL A 91 15.02 -12.52 -10.92
C VAL A 91 13.87 -13.54 -10.98
N THR A 92 13.28 -13.82 -9.83
CA THR A 92 12.10 -14.69 -9.69
C THR A 92 10.81 -13.90 -9.75
N ASP A 93 10.85 -12.63 -9.35
CA ASP A 93 9.68 -11.76 -9.30
C ASP A 93 10.06 -10.28 -9.39
N LYS A 94 9.09 -9.44 -9.76
CA LYS A 94 9.25 -7.98 -9.90
C LYS A 94 7.95 -7.25 -9.56
N ASP A 95 8.08 -6.12 -8.89
CA ASP A 95 6.98 -5.19 -8.64
C ASP A 95 7.39 -3.78 -9.04
N PHE A 96 6.69 -3.17 -10.00
CA PHE A 96 7.04 -1.86 -10.56
C PHE A 96 5.78 -1.04 -10.82
N HIS A 97 5.84 0.26 -10.52
CA HIS A 97 4.74 1.18 -10.75
C HIS A 97 5.11 2.25 -11.77
N GLN A 98 4.20 2.53 -12.71
CA GLN A 98 4.39 3.56 -13.74
C GLN A 98 4.44 4.99 -13.16
N HIS A 99 3.79 5.21 -12.01
CA HIS A 99 3.83 6.51 -11.34
C HIS A 99 5.03 6.59 -10.38
N HIS A 100 5.97 7.51 -10.64
CA HIS A 100 7.25 7.61 -9.94
C HIS A 100 7.16 7.77 -8.41
N ALA A 101 6.02 8.27 -7.91
CA ALA A 101 5.79 8.46 -6.49
C ALA A 101 5.24 7.22 -5.78
N ARG A 102 4.60 6.29 -6.51
CA ARG A 102 3.96 5.12 -5.90
C ARG A 102 5.00 4.06 -5.55
N ARG A 103 5.02 3.66 -4.29
CA ARG A 103 5.94 2.65 -3.77
C ARG A 103 5.16 1.67 -2.92
N ALA A 104 5.42 0.37 -3.09
CA ALA A 104 4.99 -0.65 -2.15
C ALA A 104 5.54 -0.32 -0.75
N SER A 105 4.68 -0.48 0.26
CA SER A 105 5.06 -0.33 1.66
C SER A 105 6.11 -1.36 2.09
N GLY A 106 6.76 -1.15 3.24
CA GLY A 106 7.72 -2.11 3.81
C GLY A 106 7.08 -3.48 4.00
N ALA A 107 5.94 -3.55 4.69
CA ALA A 107 5.20 -4.78 4.92
C ALA A 107 4.79 -5.48 3.61
N SER A 108 4.44 -4.72 2.57
CA SER A 108 4.14 -5.28 1.23
C SER A 108 5.36 -5.94 0.60
N VAL A 109 6.53 -5.33 0.75
CA VAL A 109 7.78 -5.92 0.25
C VAL A 109 8.13 -7.18 1.03
N LEU A 110 7.97 -7.18 2.35
CA LEU A 110 8.24 -8.32 3.22
C LEU A 110 7.32 -9.50 2.90
N ALA A 111 6.00 -9.31 2.96
CA ALA A 111 5.02 -10.37 2.71
C ALA A 111 5.25 -11.02 1.33
N ARG A 112 5.54 -10.22 0.31
CA ARG A 112 5.88 -10.72 -1.03
C ARG A 112 7.20 -11.49 -1.08
N ALA A 113 8.23 -11.06 -0.35
CA ALA A 113 9.49 -11.80 -0.24
C ALA A 113 9.28 -13.18 0.41
N LEU A 114 8.46 -13.24 1.46
CA LEU A 114 8.23 -14.47 2.21
C LEU A 114 7.19 -15.39 1.57
N GLY A 115 6.39 -14.87 0.63
CA GLY A 115 5.23 -15.58 0.10
C GLY A 115 4.13 -15.76 1.15
N GLU A 116 4.07 -14.84 2.11
CA GLU A 116 3.15 -14.85 3.24
C GLU A 116 1.97 -13.91 3.00
N GLU A 117 0.85 -14.17 3.69
CA GLU A 117 -0.26 -13.22 3.74
C GLU A 117 0.11 -12.02 4.62
N MET A 118 -0.41 -10.85 4.24
CA MET A 118 -0.19 -9.65 5.02
C MET A 118 -0.97 -9.71 6.33
N GLU A 119 -0.33 -9.31 7.43
CA GLU A 119 -0.97 -9.14 8.73
C GLU A 119 -1.28 -7.67 9.05
N VAL A 120 -2.26 -7.46 9.93
CA VAL A 120 -2.55 -6.14 10.49
C VAL A 120 -1.39 -5.74 11.41
N HIS A 121 -0.89 -4.53 11.22
CA HIS A 121 0.10 -3.97 12.12
C HIS A 121 -0.53 -3.71 13.50
N SER A 122 0.15 -4.14 14.56
CA SER A 122 -0.38 -4.10 15.93
C SER A 122 -0.76 -2.69 16.42
N GLU A 123 -0.09 -1.66 15.90
CA GLU A 123 -0.35 -0.26 16.26
C GLU A 123 -1.42 0.43 15.38
N ALA A 124 -1.85 -0.22 14.29
CA ALA A 124 -2.91 0.26 13.41
C ALA A 124 -4.22 -0.51 13.66
N GLU A 125 -4.51 -0.69 14.95
CA GLU A 125 -5.41 -1.73 15.47
C GLU A 125 -6.89 -1.50 15.14
N SER A 126 -7.57 -2.64 15.14
CA SER A 126 -8.81 -2.97 14.49
C SER A 126 -10.07 -2.51 15.19
N VAL A 127 -10.95 -1.88 14.42
CA VAL A 127 -12.35 -1.68 14.80
C VAL A 127 -13.14 -2.93 14.42
N SER A 128 -13.55 -3.69 15.43
CA SER A 128 -14.49 -4.81 15.28
C SER A 128 -15.93 -4.29 15.33
N VAL A 129 -16.70 -4.59 14.29
CA VAL A 129 -18.16 -4.37 14.28
C VAL A 129 -18.83 -5.72 14.11
N SER A 130 -19.82 -5.99 14.97
CA SER A 130 -20.55 -7.25 14.99
C SER A 130 -22.00 -7.02 14.55
N GLY A 131 -22.44 -7.82 13.58
CA GLY A 131 -23.83 -8.03 13.19
C GLY A 131 -24.08 -9.53 13.04
N GLN A 132 -24.55 -9.98 11.88
CA GLN A 132 -24.53 -11.42 11.55
C GLN A 132 -23.12 -11.95 11.25
N ILE A 133 -22.17 -11.07 10.94
CA ILE A 133 -20.73 -11.36 10.78
C ILE A 133 -19.94 -10.46 11.72
N GLU A 134 -18.73 -10.87 12.06
CA GLU A 134 -17.73 -9.99 12.67
C GLU A 134 -16.81 -9.43 11.58
N VAL A 135 -16.61 -8.11 11.57
CA VAL A 135 -15.71 -7.42 10.64
C VAL A 135 -14.67 -6.67 11.45
N ALA A 136 -13.40 -6.99 11.23
CA ALA A 136 -12.26 -6.28 11.79
C ALA A 136 -11.43 -5.64 10.66
N ILE A 137 -11.08 -4.36 10.81
CA ILE A 137 -10.34 -3.61 9.78
C ILE A 137 -9.03 -3.05 10.32
N GLY A 138 -7.94 -3.11 9.56
CA GLY A 138 -6.63 -2.59 10.00
C GLY A 138 -5.69 -2.29 8.84
N LEU A 139 -4.54 -1.69 9.12
CA LEU A 139 -3.50 -1.41 8.11
C LEU A 139 -2.34 -2.37 8.21
N SER A 140 -1.65 -2.60 7.08
CA SER A 140 -0.37 -3.30 7.05
C SER A 140 0.80 -2.51 7.66
N GLU A 141 0.60 -1.22 7.96
CA GLU A 141 1.63 -0.29 8.44
C GLU A 141 1.07 0.53 9.61
N PRO A 142 1.92 1.03 10.53
CA PRO A 142 1.46 1.82 11.67
C PRO A 142 0.84 3.17 11.27
N ALA A 143 1.27 3.74 10.13
CA ALA A 143 0.80 5.03 9.64
C ALA A 143 0.77 5.07 8.11
N LEU A 144 -0.10 5.91 7.57
CA LEU A 144 -0.14 6.22 6.14
C LEU A 144 0.79 7.39 5.82
N GLN A 145 1.50 7.27 4.70
CA GLN A 145 2.43 8.28 4.22
C GLN A 145 2.08 8.65 2.77
N LEU A 146 2.39 9.89 2.38
CA LEU A 146 2.10 10.41 1.04
C LEU A 146 2.68 9.50 -0.06
N GLU A 147 1.82 9.09 -1.00
CA GLU A 147 2.15 8.25 -2.17
C GLU A 147 2.71 6.84 -1.87
N VAL A 148 2.78 6.42 -0.60
CA VAL A 148 3.03 5.03 -0.24
C VAL A 148 1.75 4.22 -0.46
N VAL A 149 1.89 3.07 -1.13
CA VAL A 149 0.81 2.12 -1.34
C VAL A 149 0.77 1.16 -0.15
N SER A 150 -0.07 1.49 0.84
CA SER A 150 -0.32 0.64 2.01
C SER A 150 -1.50 -0.30 1.75
N GLN A 151 -1.60 -1.40 2.49
CA GLN A 151 -2.74 -2.32 2.40
C GLN A 151 -3.71 -2.07 3.55
N LEU A 152 -4.98 -1.85 3.22
CA LEU A 152 -6.09 -1.98 4.16
C LEU A 152 -6.51 -3.45 4.17
N LEU A 153 -6.52 -4.06 5.35
CA LEU A 153 -6.90 -5.45 5.57
C LEU A 153 -8.25 -5.48 6.29
N ILE A 154 -9.15 -6.33 5.80
CA ILE A 154 -10.53 -6.47 6.26
C ILE A 154 -10.75 -7.96 6.53
N ASP A 155 -10.72 -8.32 7.80
CA ASP A 155 -11.02 -9.67 8.27
C ASP A 155 -12.52 -9.80 8.50
N ILE A 156 -13.13 -10.79 7.83
CA ILE A 156 -14.55 -11.07 7.93
C ILE A 156 -14.72 -12.49 8.47
N GLU A 157 -15.40 -12.63 9.61
CA GLU A 157 -15.71 -13.90 10.23
C GLU A 157 -17.19 -14.25 10.02
N ILE A 158 -17.41 -15.30 9.22
CA ILE A 158 -18.73 -15.86 8.94
C ILE A 158 -19.00 -16.98 9.96
N PRO A 159 -20.12 -16.93 10.71
CA PRO A 159 -20.45 -17.96 11.69
C PRO A 159 -20.52 -19.38 11.11
N GLU A 160 -20.22 -20.37 11.95
CA GLU A 160 -20.32 -21.78 11.57
C GLU A 160 -21.74 -22.14 11.10
N GLY A 161 -21.84 -22.94 10.04
CA GLY A 161 -23.11 -23.31 9.41
C GLY A 161 -23.63 -22.28 8.39
N LEU A 162 -23.02 -21.10 8.29
CA LEU A 162 -23.41 -20.06 7.33
C LEU A 162 -22.39 -19.91 6.19
N HIS A 163 -22.85 -19.33 5.08
CA HIS A 163 -22.00 -18.94 3.97
C HIS A 163 -22.44 -17.61 3.35
N ALA A 164 -21.49 -16.89 2.76
CA ALA A 164 -21.75 -15.70 1.96
C ALA A 164 -21.38 -15.95 0.49
N TYR A 165 -22.17 -15.43 -0.45
CA TYR A 165 -21.89 -15.62 -1.87
C TYR A 165 -20.70 -14.78 -2.34
N ALA A 166 -19.78 -15.42 -3.06
CA ALA A 166 -18.65 -14.75 -3.67
C ALA A 166 -18.99 -14.23 -5.08
N SER A 167 -18.04 -13.50 -5.67
CA SER A 167 -18.12 -13.10 -7.08
C SER A 167 -18.28 -14.34 -7.98
N GLY A 168 -19.23 -14.29 -8.90
CA GLY A 168 -19.56 -15.41 -9.81
C GLY A 168 -20.80 -16.22 -9.41
N ALA A 169 -21.38 -16.01 -8.21
CA ALA A 169 -22.70 -16.55 -7.88
C ALA A 169 -23.81 -15.88 -8.72
N PRO A 170 -24.96 -16.53 -8.99
CA PRO A 170 -26.06 -15.94 -9.77
C PRO A 170 -26.56 -14.58 -9.22
N ASP A 171 -27.02 -13.68 -10.10
CA ASP A 171 -27.44 -12.31 -9.76
C ASP A 171 -28.63 -12.23 -8.79
N GLN A 172 -29.37 -13.33 -8.61
CA GLN A 172 -30.48 -13.41 -7.64
C GLN A 172 -30.01 -13.40 -6.18
N PHE A 173 -28.72 -13.63 -5.92
CA PHE A 173 -28.14 -13.60 -4.59
C PHE A 173 -27.31 -12.33 -4.40
N ALA A 174 -27.45 -11.70 -3.23
CA ALA A 174 -26.57 -10.61 -2.87
C ALA A 174 -25.19 -11.18 -2.52
N ARG A 175 -24.18 -10.73 -3.27
CA ARG A 175 -22.79 -11.16 -3.11
C ARG A 175 -22.13 -10.33 -2.04
N LEU A 176 -21.17 -10.92 -1.33
CA LEU A 176 -20.29 -10.22 -0.43
C LEU A 176 -19.49 -9.18 -1.23
N SER A 177 -19.58 -7.92 -0.82
CA SER A 177 -18.83 -6.82 -1.42
C SER A 177 -18.32 -5.85 -0.37
N VAL A 178 -17.20 -5.21 -0.69
CA VAL A 178 -16.51 -4.24 0.15
C VAL A 178 -16.37 -2.93 -0.62
N GLU A 179 -16.78 -1.84 0.00
CA GLU A 179 -16.56 -0.48 -0.48
C GLU A 179 -15.73 0.30 0.54
N VAL A 180 -14.69 1.00 0.08
CA VAL A 180 -13.78 1.78 0.92
C VAL A 180 -13.82 3.23 0.47
N GLY A 181 -13.98 4.15 1.42
CA GLY A 181 -14.04 5.58 1.15
C GLY A 181 -13.40 6.41 2.23
N ALA A 182 -12.62 7.41 1.81
CA ALA A 182 -12.18 8.53 2.63
C ALA A 182 -11.90 9.73 1.72
N ASP A 183 -11.97 10.93 2.28
CA ASP A 183 -11.57 12.12 1.54
C ASP A 183 -10.04 12.13 1.35
N GLY A 184 -9.59 12.30 0.10
CA GLY A 184 -8.18 12.44 -0.24
C GLY A 184 -7.36 11.15 -0.18
N ILE A 185 -8.00 9.97 -0.26
CA ILE A 185 -7.33 8.70 -0.59
C ILE A 185 -7.60 8.28 -2.03
N ARG A 186 -6.66 7.50 -2.57
CA ARG A 186 -6.88 6.66 -3.75
C ARG A 186 -6.97 5.21 -3.31
N THR A 187 -7.95 4.50 -3.84
CA THR A 187 -8.13 3.06 -3.65
C THR A 187 -7.69 2.29 -4.90
N GLY A 188 -7.12 1.11 -4.68
CA GLY A 188 -6.88 0.11 -5.72
C GLY A 188 -8.03 -0.90 -5.82
N ASP A 189 -7.82 -1.93 -6.63
CA ASP A 189 -8.77 -3.03 -6.75
C ASP A 189 -8.80 -3.89 -5.47
N VAL A 190 -9.99 -4.35 -5.10
CA VAL A 190 -10.18 -5.27 -3.97
C VAL A 190 -9.59 -6.64 -4.35
N SER A 191 -8.71 -7.16 -3.51
CA SER A 191 -8.18 -8.52 -3.59
C SER A 191 -8.93 -9.44 -2.65
N TRP A 192 -9.56 -10.46 -3.21
CA TRP A 192 -10.33 -11.47 -2.50
C TRP A 192 -9.53 -12.78 -2.36
N PRO A 193 -9.72 -13.54 -1.28
CA PRO A 193 -9.16 -14.87 -1.16
C PRO A 193 -9.87 -15.84 -2.11
N ALA A 194 -9.31 -17.04 -2.29
CA ALA A 194 -9.95 -18.07 -3.09
C ALA A 194 -11.30 -18.48 -2.47
N SER A 195 -12.37 -18.46 -3.27
CA SER A 195 -13.69 -18.93 -2.85
C SER A 195 -13.81 -20.46 -2.93
N GLU A 196 -14.68 -21.03 -2.10
CA GLU A 196 -15.06 -22.44 -2.18
C GLU A 196 -16.23 -22.65 -3.15
N SER A 197 -16.27 -23.79 -3.84
CA SER A 197 -17.42 -24.15 -4.68
C SER A 197 -18.39 -25.01 -3.87
N MET A 198 -19.65 -24.56 -3.74
CA MET A 198 -20.67 -25.21 -2.93
C MET A 198 -21.96 -25.38 -3.74
N LYS A 199 -22.62 -26.55 -3.60
CA LYS A 199 -24.02 -26.70 -4.00
C LYS A 199 -24.90 -26.14 -2.90
N THR A 200 -25.73 -25.18 -3.25
CA THR A 200 -26.60 -24.46 -2.31
C THR A 200 -28.07 -24.64 -2.69
N LEU A 201 -28.97 -24.24 -1.80
CA LEU A 201 -30.41 -24.35 -1.97
C LEU A 201 -30.89 -23.54 -3.19
N GLY A 202 -31.65 -24.17 -4.08
CA GLY A 202 -32.25 -23.50 -5.23
C GLY A 202 -31.31 -23.26 -6.41
N VAL A 203 -30.10 -23.84 -6.40
CA VAL A 203 -29.16 -23.80 -7.52
C VAL A 203 -28.69 -25.21 -7.87
N ASP A 204 -28.91 -25.63 -9.12
CA ASP A 204 -28.52 -26.96 -9.59
C ASP A 204 -27.00 -27.11 -9.74
N GLU A 205 -26.32 -25.99 -10.00
CA GLU A 205 -24.88 -25.90 -10.19
C GLU A 205 -24.17 -25.44 -8.91
N ALA A 206 -22.90 -25.83 -8.77
CA ALA A 206 -22.10 -25.38 -7.64
C ALA A 206 -21.69 -23.91 -7.84
N VAL A 207 -21.87 -23.10 -6.82
CA VAL A 207 -21.64 -21.65 -6.83
C VAL A 207 -20.51 -21.27 -5.88
N PRO A 208 -19.78 -20.18 -6.14
CA PRO A 208 -18.68 -19.75 -5.31
C PRO A 208 -19.18 -19.08 -4.02
N VAL A 209 -18.64 -19.49 -2.88
CA VAL A 209 -19.01 -19.03 -1.54
C VAL A 209 -17.78 -18.82 -0.65
N TYR A 210 -17.95 -18.03 0.40
CA TYR A 210 -17.02 -17.91 1.51
C TYR A 210 -17.63 -18.49 2.78
N LYS A 211 -16.78 -19.11 3.61
CA LYS A 211 -17.11 -19.69 4.91
C LYS A 211 -15.99 -19.38 5.90
N GLY A 212 -16.33 -19.38 7.18
CA GLY A 212 -15.37 -19.12 8.26
C GLY A 212 -14.71 -17.75 8.14
N ARG A 213 -13.44 -17.66 8.53
CA ARG A 213 -12.67 -16.42 8.45
C ARG A 213 -12.05 -16.24 7.07
N ILE A 214 -12.29 -15.09 6.48
CA ILE A 214 -11.64 -14.65 5.24
C ILE A 214 -10.95 -13.30 5.46
N ARG A 215 -9.86 -13.06 4.73
CA ARG A 215 -9.16 -11.78 4.69
C ARG A 215 -9.28 -11.17 3.31
N VAL A 216 -9.85 -9.97 3.25
CA VAL A 216 -9.91 -9.14 2.04
C VAL A 216 -8.85 -8.05 2.18
N SER A 217 -8.13 -7.75 1.10
CA SER A 217 -7.15 -6.66 1.09
C SER A 217 -7.42 -5.66 -0.02
N LEU A 218 -7.15 -4.38 0.25
CA LEU A 218 -7.31 -3.30 -0.70
C LEU A 218 -6.14 -2.31 -0.59
N PRO A 219 -5.44 -1.99 -1.69
CA PRO A 219 -4.42 -0.95 -1.69
C PRO A 219 -5.03 0.43 -1.44
N ILE A 220 -4.50 1.17 -0.48
CA ILE A 220 -4.84 2.58 -0.25
C ILE A 220 -3.61 3.47 -0.35
N THR A 221 -3.80 4.68 -0.85
CA THR A 221 -2.73 5.68 -0.97
C THR A 221 -3.26 7.05 -0.57
N VAL A 222 -2.61 7.68 0.41
CA VAL A 222 -2.91 9.06 0.78
C VAL A 222 -2.35 10.00 -0.26
N THR A 223 -3.15 10.99 -0.64
CA THR A 223 -2.82 11.95 -1.71
C THR A 223 -2.38 13.29 -1.17
N SER A 224 -1.92 14.15 -2.08
CA SER A 224 -1.58 15.55 -1.80
C SER A 224 -2.76 16.41 -1.35
N ASP A 225 -3.99 15.91 -1.45
CA ASP A 225 -5.16 16.61 -0.91
C ASP A 225 -5.16 16.60 0.62
N VAL A 226 -4.56 15.57 1.23
CA VAL A 226 -4.43 15.41 2.69
C VAL A 226 -3.03 15.79 3.17
N ILE A 227 -1.99 15.23 2.55
CA ILE A 227 -0.59 15.47 2.95
C ILE A 227 0.08 16.38 1.93
N ARG A 228 0.26 17.66 2.28
CA ARG A 228 0.99 18.62 1.46
C ARG A 228 2.40 18.80 1.97
N LEU A 229 3.37 18.70 1.06
CA LEU A 229 4.77 18.97 1.36
C LEU A 229 4.94 20.42 1.86
N GLY A 230 5.74 20.60 2.91
CA GLY A 230 5.97 21.91 3.52
C GLY A 230 4.80 22.49 4.30
N HIS A 231 3.74 21.72 4.58
CA HIS A 231 2.60 22.19 5.38
C HIS A 231 2.43 21.33 6.63
N GLU A 232 1.67 21.84 7.61
CA GLU A 232 1.19 21.03 8.72
C GLU A 232 0.29 19.92 8.19
N ILE A 233 0.59 18.68 8.56
CA ILE A 233 -0.20 17.51 8.18
C ILE A 233 -1.16 17.18 9.32
N PRO A 234 -2.39 16.72 9.05
CA PRO A 234 -3.25 16.18 10.09
C PRO A 234 -2.56 14.99 10.79
N GLU A 235 -2.85 14.77 12.07
CA GLU A 235 -2.31 13.62 12.81
C GLU A 235 -2.94 12.30 12.35
N THR A 236 -4.21 12.34 11.93
CA THR A 236 -4.99 11.16 11.56
C THR A 236 -5.88 11.39 10.36
N LEU A 237 -6.26 10.29 9.71
CA LEU A 237 -7.23 10.23 8.63
C LEU A 237 -8.26 9.14 8.93
N GLN A 238 -9.54 9.48 8.81
CA GLN A 238 -10.62 8.53 8.99
C GLN A 238 -10.94 7.82 7.67
N VAL A 239 -10.89 6.49 7.67
CA VAL A 239 -11.26 5.63 6.54
C VAL A 239 -12.54 4.87 6.88
N SER A 240 -13.52 4.89 5.99
CA SER A 240 -14.79 4.16 6.15
C SER A 240 -14.79 2.93 5.25
N VAL A 241 -15.22 1.80 5.80
CA VAL A 241 -15.38 0.52 5.12
C VAL A 241 -16.83 0.09 5.23
N THR A 242 -17.48 -0.16 4.11
CA THR A 242 -18.83 -0.71 4.04
C THR A 242 -18.74 -2.14 3.52
N VAL A 243 -19.34 -3.08 4.25
CA VAL A 243 -19.45 -4.49 3.88
C VAL A 243 -20.92 -4.79 3.65
N ASP A 244 -21.27 -5.09 2.40
CA ASP A 244 -22.59 -5.56 2.00
C ASP A 244 -22.55 -7.08 1.82
N PHE A 245 -23.50 -7.79 2.42
CA PHE A 245 -23.50 -9.25 2.41
C PHE A 245 -24.90 -9.82 2.55
N GLN A 246 -25.03 -11.09 2.21
CA GLN A 246 -26.18 -11.92 2.52
C GLN A 246 -25.67 -13.27 2.97
N LEU A 247 -26.09 -13.70 4.16
CA LEU A 247 -25.80 -15.03 4.66
C LEU A 247 -26.92 -16.00 4.28
N CYS A 248 -26.54 -17.25 4.07
CA CYS A 248 -27.46 -18.37 3.93
C CYS A 248 -26.97 -19.54 4.77
N ASP A 249 -27.90 -20.31 5.31
CA ASP A 249 -27.63 -21.65 5.81
C ASP A 249 -28.02 -22.70 4.75
N ASP A 250 -28.19 -23.96 5.16
CA ASP A 250 -28.57 -25.04 4.26
C ASP A 250 -30.07 -25.00 3.86
N ASP A 251 -30.90 -24.25 4.58
CA ASP A 251 -32.36 -24.26 4.50
C ASP A 251 -32.95 -22.96 3.93
N GLU A 252 -32.31 -21.81 4.16
CA GLU A 252 -32.76 -20.50 3.68
C GLU A 252 -31.62 -19.48 3.50
N CYS A 253 -31.94 -18.43 2.73
CA CYS A 253 -31.11 -17.24 2.64
C CYS A 253 -31.76 -16.09 3.41
N PHE A 254 -31.00 -15.50 4.33
CA PHE A 254 -31.46 -14.35 5.12
C PHE A 254 -31.56 -13.09 4.25
N LEU A 255 -32.13 -12.02 4.80
CA LEU A 255 -32.17 -10.73 4.11
C LEU A 255 -30.75 -10.14 3.98
N PRO A 256 -30.43 -9.46 2.88
CA PRO A 256 -29.17 -8.74 2.75
C PRO A 256 -28.98 -7.70 3.86
N GLU A 257 -27.77 -7.61 4.36
CA GLU A 257 -27.37 -6.69 5.42
C GLU A 257 -26.15 -5.87 5.00
N ARG A 258 -25.99 -4.74 5.69
CA ARG A 258 -24.89 -3.81 5.52
C ARG A 258 -24.28 -3.48 6.87
N ILE A 259 -22.97 -3.64 6.99
CA ILE A 259 -22.19 -3.20 8.15
C ILE A 259 -21.23 -2.11 7.70
N GLN A 260 -21.08 -1.08 8.53
CA GLN A 260 -20.10 -0.02 8.33
C GLN A 260 -19.12 -0.01 9.49
N ALA A 261 -17.83 -0.02 9.15
CA ALA A 261 -16.72 0.09 10.08
C ALA A 261 -15.87 1.31 9.71
N THR A 262 -15.23 1.90 10.71
CA THR A 262 -14.42 3.11 10.55
C THR A 262 -13.06 2.89 11.17
N LEU A 263 -11.99 3.18 10.44
CA LEU A 263 -10.61 3.10 10.92
C LEU A 263 -10.01 4.50 11.02
N ILE A 264 -9.41 4.81 12.17
CA ILE A 264 -8.62 6.03 12.34
C ILE A 264 -7.16 5.67 12.06
N CYS A 265 -6.64 6.14 10.94
CA CYS A 265 -5.28 5.86 10.51
C CYS A 265 -4.37 7.00 10.96
N ALA A 266 -3.25 6.71 11.61
CA ALA A 266 -2.21 7.71 11.82
C ALA A 266 -1.64 8.16 10.47
N LEU A 267 -1.25 9.43 10.39
CA LEU A 267 -0.53 9.98 9.24
C LEU A 267 0.90 10.30 9.65
N ASP A 268 1.84 9.98 8.77
CA ASP A 268 3.25 10.30 8.99
C ASP A 268 3.84 11.06 7.78
N ARG A 269 4.89 11.82 8.04
CA ARG A 269 5.55 12.64 7.03
C ARG A 269 6.38 11.77 6.09
N LEU A 270 6.35 12.15 4.81
CA LEU A 270 7.30 11.64 3.84
C LEU A 270 8.72 12.02 4.29
N VAL A 271 9.69 11.12 4.12
CA VAL A 271 11.10 11.49 4.19
C VAL A 271 11.40 12.44 3.03
N GLU A 272 11.54 13.73 3.35
CA GLU A 272 11.67 14.80 2.36
C GLU A 272 12.96 14.69 1.54
N PRO A 273 12.91 14.96 0.23
CA PRO A 273 14.11 15.16 -0.58
C PRO A 273 14.95 16.32 -0.06
N GLU A 274 16.27 16.16 -0.08
CA GLU A 274 17.17 17.24 0.26
C GLU A 274 16.93 18.47 -0.63
N GLY A 275 16.84 19.64 0.00
CA GLY A 275 16.57 20.93 -0.65
C GLY A 275 15.09 21.29 -0.79
N LEU A 276 14.15 20.38 -0.52
CA LEU A 276 12.72 20.67 -0.59
C LEU A 276 12.25 21.55 0.59
N SER A 277 12.78 21.34 1.79
CA SER A 277 12.53 22.19 2.96
C SER A 277 12.97 23.64 2.73
N THR A 278 14.15 23.84 2.13
CA THR A 278 14.64 25.17 1.74
C THR A 278 13.75 25.84 0.67
N TYR A 279 13.11 25.05 -0.20
CA TYR A 279 12.13 25.55 -1.16
C TYR A 279 10.81 25.90 -0.47
N ALA A 280 10.32 25.06 0.43
CA ALA A 280 9.10 25.29 1.22
C ALA A 280 9.23 26.56 2.09
N GLU A 281 10.35 26.72 2.81
CA GLU A 281 10.64 27.94 3.60
C GLU A 281 10.67 29.20 2.73
N ARG A 282 11.17 29.10 1.48
CA ARG A 282 11.15 30.22 0.53
C ARG A 282 9.74 30.53 0.04
N VAL A 283 8.93 29.50 -0.23
CA VAL A 283 7.53 29.66 -0.60
C VAL A 283 6.76 30.33 0.52
N GLU A 284 6.87 29.83 1.75
CA GLU A 284 6.24 30.44 2.93
C GLU A 284 6.68 31.90 3.12
N ALA A 285 7.97 32.20 2.96
CA ALA A 285 8.48 33.57 3.04
C ALA A 285 7.88 34.48 1.94
N ILE A 286 7.66 33.96 0.73
CA ILE A 286 7.04 34.71 -0.37
C ILE A 286 5.54 34.89 -0.11
N GLU A 287 4.83 33.86 0.35
CA GLU A 287 3.41 33.94 0.69
C GLU A 287 3.16 34.92 1.83
N ALA A 288 4.00 34.89 2.87
CA ALA A 288 3.96 35.83 3.99
C ALA A 288 4.23 37.28 3.55
N GLN A 289 5.12 37.49 2.57
CA GLN A 289 5.40 38.82 2.02
C GLN A 289 4.31 39.32 1.07
N THR A 290 3.71 38.43 0.27
CA THR A 290 2.79 38.80 -0.80
C THR A 290 1.31 38.70 -0.41
N GLY A 291 1.01 38.03 0.71
CA GLY A 291 -0.35 37.75 1.17
C GLY A 291 -1.15 36.88 0.19
N ARG A 292 -0.47 36.16 -0.71
CA ARG A 292 -1.07 35.35 -1.77
C ARG A 292 -0.39 33.99 -1.84
N PRO A 293 -1.14 32.91 -2.04
CA PRO A 293 -0.54 31.60 -2.23
C PRO A 293 0.31 31.57 -3.50
N VAL A 294 1.51 31.02 -3.40
CA VAL A 294 2.42 30.79 -4.53
C VAL A 294 1.97 29.50 -5.20
N ARG A 295 1.51 29.61 -6.45
CA ARG A 295 1.16 28.47 -7.31
C ARG A 295 2.32 28.10 -8.21
#